data_AF-A0A7X6SZX3-F1
#
_entry.id   AF-A0A7X6SZX3-F1
#
_cell.length_a   1.000
_cell.length_b   1.000
_cell.length_c   1.000
_cell.angle_alpha   90.00
_cell.angle_beta   90.00
_cell.angle_gamma   90.00
#
_symmetry.space_group_name_H-M   'P 1'
#
loop_
_entity.id
_entity.type
_entity.pdbx_description
1 polymer ?
#
loop_
_entity_poly.entity_id
_entity_poly.type
_entity_poly.pdbx_seq_one_letter_code
_entity_poly.pdbx_strand_id
1 'polypeptide(L)' 'DIITIDHIPPEIRENKDTSKTLSEKSIKNRHQEIIDALKKTKNNRVQAAKLLGISRQTLYRKIKEAGL' A
#
# COMPACT_ATOMS: atom_id res chain seq x y z
N ASP A 1 -25.51 9.14 24.76
CA ASP A 1 -24.46 10.17 24.71
C ASP A 1 -23.52 9.93 23.56
N ILE A 2 -23.42 10.91 22.65
CA ILE A 2 -22.60 10.85 21.43
C ILE A 2 -21.37 11.72 21.67
N ILE A 3 -20.18 11.13 21.62
CA ILE A 3 -18.92 11.84 21.82
C ILE A 3 -18.59 12.62 20.55
N THR A 4 -18.73 13.95 20.61
CA THR A 4 -18.38 14.87 19.52
C THR A 4 -16.89 15.19 19.52
N ILE A 5 -16.32 15.35 18.32
CA ILE A 5 -14.88 15.40 17.97
C ILE A 5 -14.12 16.59 18.61
N ASP A 6 -14.82 17.50 19.30
CA ASP A 6 -14.28 18.72 19.90
C ASP A 6 -13.44 18.51 21.17
N HIS A 7 -13.51 17.33 21.81
CA HIS A 7 -12.82 17.07 23.08
C HIS A 7 -11.43 16.44 22.95
N ILE A 8 -10.87 16.37 21.75
CA ILE A 8 -9.58 15.72 21.50
C ILE A 8 -8.49 16.78 21.29
N PRO A 9 -7.39 16.76 22.08
CA PRO A 9 -6.33 17.77 22.01
C PRO A 9 -5.68 17.83 20.61
N PRO A 10 -5.15 18.99 20.21
CA PRO A 10 -4.61 19.23 18.86
C PRO A 10 -3.53 18.23 18.46
N GLU A 11 -2.75 17.70 19.41
CA GLU A 11 -1.73 16.67 19.17
C GLU A 11 -2.28 15.35 18.62
N ILE A 12 -3.54 14.99 18.94
CA ILE A 12 -4.22 13.81 18.37
C ILE A 12 -5.10 14.22 17.18
N ARG A 13 -5.58 15.47 17.14
CA ARG A 13 -6.39 16.01 16.04
C ARG A 13 -5.62 16.00 14.71
N GLU A 14 -4.31 16.24 14.75
CA GLU A 14 -3.43 16.14 13.59
C GLU A 14 -3.14 14.69 13.11
N ASN A 15 -3.49 13.68 13.92
CA ASN A 15 -3.28 12.28 13.56
C ASN A 15 -4.48 11.64 12.83
N LYS A 16 -5.66 12.26 12.83
CA LYS A 16 -6.86 11.66 12.21
C LYS A 16 -6.97 11.88 10.70
N ASP A 17 -6.55 13.02 10.16
CA ASP A 17 -6.44 13.23 8.71
C ASP A 17 -5.29 12.43 8.07
N THR A 18 -4.27 12.15 8.87
CA THR A 18 -3.13 11.36 8.44
C THR A 18 -3.50 9.87 8.36
N SER A 19 -4.42 9.35 9.18
CA SER A 19 -4.78 7.92 9.15
C SER A 19 -5.49 7.46 7.86
N LYS A 20 -6.35 8.30 7.27
CA LYS A 20 -7.03 8.01 5.99
C LYS A 20 -6.06 8.15 4.82
N THR A 21 -5.22 9.18 4.85
CA THR A 21 -4.16 9.42 3.88
C THR A 21 -3.06 8.35 3.94
N LEU A 22 -2.67 7.86 5.13
CA LEU A 22 -1.64 6.84 5.32
C LEU A 22 -2.09 5.46 4.80
N SER A 23 -3.36 5.12 4.96
CA SER A 23 -3.93 3.87 4.42
C SER A 23 -3.88 3.88 2.89
N GLU A 24 -4.36 4.95 2.26
CA GLU A 24 -4.32 5.10 0.80
C GLU A 24 -2.88 5.21 0.27
N LYS A 25 -1.99 5.91 0.99
CA LYS A 25 -0.58 6.06 0.62
C LYS A 25 0.18 4.74 0.78
N SER A 26 -0.13 3.92 1.77
CA SER A 26 0.46 2.59 1.97
C SER A 26 0.03 1.60 0.89
N ILE A 27 -1.25 1.61 0.50
CA ILE A 27 -1.77 0.78 -0.60
C ILE A 27 -1.15 1.23 -1.94
N LYS A 28 -1.10 2.54 -2.21
CA LYS A 28 -0.43 3.08 -3.42
C LYS A 28 1.05 2.74 -3.47
N ASN A 29 1.76 2.82 -2.35
CA ASN A 29 3.18 2.45 -2.29
C ASN A 29 3.36 0.98 -2.67
N ARG A 30 2.54 0.09 -2.10
CA ARG A 30 2.61 -1.35 -2.36
C ARG A 30 2.38 -1.69 -3.85
N HIS A 31 1.47 -0.98 -4.51
CA HIS A 31 1.22 -1.17 -5.95
C HIS A 31 2.38 -0.67 -6.80
N GLN A 32 2.98 0.47 -6.42
CA GLN A 32 4.15 1.01 -7.10
C GLN A 32 5.36 0.08 -6.97
N GLU A 33 5.58 -0.57 -5.83
CA GLU A 33 6.66 -1.56 -5.66
C GLU A 33 6.55 -2.72 -6.67
N ILE A 34 5.34 -3.20 -6.95
CA ILE A 34 5.09 -4.29 -7.91
C ILE A 34 5.37 -3.83 -9.33
N ILE A 35 4.87 -2.64 -9.69
CA ILE A 35 5.08 -2.06 -11.01
C ILE A 35 6.58 -1.79 -11.25
N ASP A 36 7.29 -1.28 -10.25
CA ASP A 36 8.72 -1.02 -10.31
C ASP A 36 9.53 -2.32 -10.47
N ALA A 37 9.19 -3.35 -9.69
CA ALA A 37 9.81 -4.67 -9.82
C ALA A 37 9.55 -5.29 -11.20
N LEU A 38 8.33 -5.17 -11.74
CA LEU A 38 8.01 -5.63 -13.09
C LEU A 38 8.78 -4.83 -14.16
N LYS A 39 8.90 -3.50 -14.02
CA LYS A 39 9.68 -2.66 -14.94
C LYS A 39 11.17 -3.03 -14.91
N LYS A 40 11.76 -3.13 -13.72
CA LYS A 40 13.18 -3.50 -13.52
C LYS A 40 13.51 -4.88 -14.09
N THR A 41 12.55 -5.80 -14.05
CA THR A 41 12.71 -7.18 -14.53
C THR A 41 12.20 -7.40 -15.94
N LYS A 42 11.86 -6.33 -16.68
CA LYS A 42 11.31 -6.39 -18.05
C LYS A 42 10.09 -7.32 -18.15
N ASN A 43 9.15 -7.17 -17.22
CA ASN A 43 7.91 -7.94 -17.11
C ASN A 43 8.12 -9.43 -16.75
N ASN A 44 9.31 -9.81 -16.29
CA ASN A 44 9.56 -11.17 -15.82
C ASN A 44 9.03 -11.36 -14.40
N ARG A 45 7.79 -11.84 -14.32
CA ARG A 45 7.04 -12.10 -13.06
C ARG A 45 7.83 -12.96 -12.05
N VAL A 46 8.64 -13.91 -12.51
CA VAL A 46 9.44 -14.76 -11.62
C VAL A 46 10.58 -13.96 -10.97
N GLN A 47 11.26 -13.16 -11.77
CA GLN A 47 12.33 -12.27 -11.28
C GLN A 47 11.77 -11.14 -10.42
N ALA A 48 10.60 -10.58 -10.77
CA ALA A 48 9.94 -9.56 -9.96
C ALA A 48 9.57 -10.09 -8.58
N ALA A 49 9.04 -11.33 -8.50
CA ALA A 49 8.74 -11.98 -7.22
C ALA A 49 10.01 -12.18 -6.37
N LYS A 50 11.11 -12.63 -7.00
CA LYS A 50 12.41 -12.77 -6.33
C LYS A 50 12.96 -11.42 -5.84
N LEU A 51 12.88 -10.38 -6.66
CA LEU A 51 13.34 -9.03 -6.34
C LEU A 51 12.56 -8.43 -5.16
N LEU A 52 11.25 -8.70 -5.10
CA LEU A 52 10.39 -8.30 -3.99
C LEU A 52 10.47 -9.23 -2.77
N GLY A 53 11.23 -10.33 -2.83
CA GLY A 53 11.33 -11.31 -1.75
C GLY A 53 10.01 -12.02 -1.43
N ILE A 54 9.08 -12.11 -2.38
CA ILE A 54 7.77 -12.74 -2.21
C ILE A 54 7.61 -13.99 -3.08
N SER A 55 6.66 -14.86 -2.71
CA SER A 55 6.28 -15.99 -3.55
C SER A 55 5.61 -15.52 -4.85
N ARG A 56 5.75 -16.31 -5.92
CA ARG A 56 5.07 -16.11 -7.20
C ARG A 56 3.55 -15.97 -7.01
N GLN A 57 2.96 -16.77 -6.11
CA GLN A 57 1.53 -16.73 -5.81
C GLN A 57 1.13 -15.39 -5.18
N THR A 58 1.95 -14.86 -4.28
CA THR A 58 1.75 -13.54 -3.66
C THR A 58 1.84 -12.43 -4.71
N LEU A 59 2.79 -12.52 -5.64
CA LEU A 59 2.89 -11.56 -6.74
C LEU A 59 1.62 -11.56 -7.59
N TYR A 60 1.13 -12.74 -8.01
CA TYR A 60 -0.11 -12.85 -8.78
C TYR A 60 -1.33 -12.29 -8.05
N ARG A 61 -1.47 -12.59 -6.76
CA ARG A 61 -2.55 -12.03 -5.94
C ARG A 61 -2.48 -10.51 -5.93
N LYS A 62 -1.29 -9.95 -5.71
CA LYS A 62 -1.11 -8.50 -5.66
C LYS A 62 -1.31 -7.82 -7.01
N ILE A 63 -0.93 -8.46 -8.13
CA ILE A 63 -1.23 -7.97 -9.49
C ILE A 63 -2.76 -7.90 -9.68
N LYS A 64 -3.48 -8.96 -9.27
CA LYS A 64 -4.94 -9.02 -9.32
C LYS A 64 -5.60 -7.95 -8.42
N GLU A 65 -5.08 -7.75 -7.21
CA GLU A 65 -5.53 -6.69 -6.29
C GLU A 65 -5.26 -5.28 -6.86
N ALA A 66 -4.19 -5.12 -7.63
CA ALA A 66 -3.85 -3.87 -8.31
C ALA A 66 -4.64 -3.63 -9.60
N GLY A 67 -5.40 -4.62 -10.10
CA GLY A 67 -6.17 -4.53 -11.34
C GLY A 67 -5.31 -4.50 -12.62
N LEU A 68 -4.09 -5.04 -12.56
CA LEU A 68 -3.15 -5.17 -13.69
C LEU A 68 -3.31 -6.50 -14.45
#